data_AF-A0A8S2RX84-F1
#
_entry.id   AF-A0A8S2RX84-F1
#
_cell.length_a   1.000
_cell.length_b   1.000
_cell.length_c   1.000
_cell.angle_alpha   90.00
_cell.angle_beta   90.00
_cell.angle_gamma   90.00
#
_symmetry.space_group_name_H-M   'P 1'
#
loop_
_entity.id
_entity.type
_entity.pdbx_description
1 polymer ?
#
loop_
_entity_poly.entity_id
_entity_poly.type
_entity_poly.pdbx_seq_one_letter_code
_entity_poly.pdbx_strand_id
1 'polypeptide(L)'
;MYAPIKLYFMDQKLTKSLAMTKPFFESLDSLCVLHFLQNILDEIQRSEMQLQRYYTVVIDLHRIVMNLIHNLNQRLTNQFFGMNTRQVLKQIEAIDEQKVIVLIQSFNLFIKTVIDCTESYYAKDKAYYETLSCFHLQSNGFLIWKDLLDVVDLISIPDLNIDKLYNEYCDLKVFYEHIIHTDGKLKEQVNTFIAKQHEHINSSASPMMSETENDTSDDENMTHKSRQTSDAHIRSDQLWAYLLNVNGNTTPNMTKIVSYLFSIPCSNAFVESIFSKMKHSWTDYRNKMDVQLVAAELKLRTNCEYTCSYFHDYFLSQPVLLRKIRTNDKYERKKQRICEN
;
A
#
# COMPACT_ATOMS: atom_id res chain seq x y z
N MET A 1 -15.30 14.87 12.56
CA MET A 1 -15.26 16.19 11.86
C MET A 1 -13.86 16.34 11.26
N TYR A 2 -13.75 16.43 9.93
CA TYR A 2 -12.46 16.51 9.24
C TYR A 2 -11.64 17.71 9.73
N ALA A 3 -10.38 17.47 10.13
CA ALA A 3 -9.50 18.50 10.71
C ALA A 3 -9.34 19.77 9.85
N PRO A 4 -9.31 19.70 8.50
CA PRO A 4 -9.26 20.89 7.65
C PRO A 4 -10.52 21.77 7.77
N ILE A 5 -11.70 21.15 7.85
CA ILE A 5 -12.98 21.86 8.01
C ILE A 5 -13.02 22.56 9.37
N LYS A 6 -12.53 21.88 10.42
CA LYS A 6 -12.43 22.47 11.77
C LYS A 6 -11.49 23.68 11.78
N LEU A 7 -10.34 23.60 11.11
CA LEU A 7 -9.40 24.71 11.00
C LEU A 7 -9.99 25.91 10.25
N TYR A 8 -10.68 25.70 9.13
CA TYR A 8 -11.37 26.77 8.39
C TYR A 8 -12.36 27.54 9.28
N PHE A 9 -13.18 26.84 10.08
CA PHE A 9 -14.12 27.49 10.99
C PHE A 9 -13.46 28.09 12.24
N MET A 10 -12.27 27.61 12.64
CA MET A 10 -11.52 28.14 13.78
C MET A 10 -10.69 29.38 13.41
N ASP A 11 -10.25 29.50 12.15
CA ASP A 11 -9.46 30.62 11.65
C ASP A 11 -10.34 31.86 11.35
N GLN A 12 -11.66 31.67 11.18
CA GLN A 12 -12.66 32.73 11.20
C GLN A 12 -12.89 33.24 12.64
N LYS A 13 -11.88 33.86 13.23
CA LYS A 13 -11.95 34.48 14.56
C LYS A 13 -13.02 35.59 14.61
N LEU A 14 -13.97 35.43 15.54
CA LEU A 14 -14.97 36.39 16.02
C LEU A 14 -15.92 36.94 14.93
N THR A 15 -17.11 36.36 14.67
CA THR A 15 -18.34 36.73 15.41
C THR A 15 -19.59 35.87 15.06
N LYS A 16 -19.48 34.79 14.27
CA LYS A 16 -20.69 34.10 13.73
C LYS A 16 -20.63 32.56 13.70
N SER A 17 -20.02 31.91 14.69
CA SER A 17 -19.56 30.51 14.56
C SER A 17 -20.62 29.40 14.69
N LEU A 18 -21.90 29.69 15.00
CA LEU A 18 -22.96 28.66 15.05
C LEU A 18 -24.21 29.00 14.20
N ALA A 19 -24.51 30.29 14.04
CA ALA A 19 -25.65 30.76 13.25
C ALA A 19 -25.40 30.67 11.72
N MET A 20 -24.15 30.60 11.27
CA MET A 20 -23.78 30.47 9.85
C MET A 20 -23.63 29.01 9.40
N THR A 21 -23.36 28.09 10.34
CA THR A 21 -23.20 26.66 10.00
C THR A 21 -24.54 26.00 9.68
N LYS A 22 -25.63 26.37 10.37
CA LYS A 22 -26.96 25.81 10.10
C LYS A 22 -27.48 26.18 8.70
N PRO A 23 -27.49 27.45 8.27
CA PRO A 23 -27.84 27.84 6.90
C PRO A 23 -26.91 27.24 5.84
N PHE A 24 -25.63 27.07 6.15
CA PHE A 24 -24.68 26.41 5.25
C PHE A 24 -25.12 24.97 4.96
N PHE A 25 -25.35 24.14 5.99
CA PHE A 25 -25.81 22.76 5.80
C PHE A 25 -27.26 22.63 5.31
N GLU A 26 -28.08 23.68 5.47
CA GLU A 26 -29.45 23.74 4.95
C GLU A 26 -29.52 24.22 3.49
N SER A 27 -28.44 24.80 2.95
CA SER A 27 -28.40 25.24 1.56
C SER A 27 -28.17 24.06 0.60
N LEU A 28 -28.97 24.02 -0.48
CA LEU A 28 -28.80 23.04 -1.56
C LEU A 28 -27.41 23.14 -2.20
N ASP A 29 -26.86 24.35 -2.29
CA ASP A 29 -25.53 24.64 -2.85
C ASP A 29 -24.44 23.90 -2.06
N SER A 30 -24.45 23.99 -0.73
CA SER A 30 -23.45 23.32 0.11
C SER A 30 -23.63 21.81 0.11
N LEU A 31 -24.87 21.32 0.11
CA LEU A 31 -25.16 19.89 -0.01
C LEU A 31 -24.60 19.33 -1.34
N CYS A 32 -24.77 20.07 -2.43
CA CYS A 32 -24.23 19.72 -3.73
C CYS A 32 -22.69 19.61 -3.70
N VAL A 33 -22.02 20.61 -3.11
CA VAL A 33 -20.55 20.63 -2.97
C VAL A 33 -20.07 19.46 -2.11
N LEU A 34 -20.77 19.11 -1.03
CA LEU A 34 -20.40 17.99 -0.17
C LEU A 34 -20.52 16.64 -0.89
N HIS A 35 -21.59 16.43 -1.65
CA HIS A 35 -21.73 15.21 -2.45
C HIS A 35 -20.69 15.10 -3.56
N PHE A 36 -20.34 16.23 -4.19
CA PHE A 36 -19.22 16.29 -5.14
C PHE A 36 -17.91 15.90 -4.46
N LEU A 37 -17.58 16.52 -3.33
CA LEU A 37 -16.34 16.24 -2.59
C LEU A 37 -16.29 14.79 -2.14
N GLN A 38 -17.38 14.24 -1.60
CA GLN A 38 -17.44 12.84 -1.23
C GLN A 38 -17.06 11.93 -2.42
N ASN A 39 -17.65 12.18 -3.60
CA ASN A 39 -17.39 11.34 -4.77
C ASN A 39 -15.95 11.45 -5.30
N ILE A 40 -15.37 12.65 -5.32
CA ILE A 40 -13.99 12.86 -5.82
C ILE A 40 -12.95 12.40 -4.79
N LEU A 41 -13.17 12.70 -3.51
CA LEU A 41 -12.28 12.24 -2.44
C LEU A 41 -12.28 10.71 -2.34
N ASP A 42 -13.41 10.03 -2.57
CA ASP A 42 -13.47 8.57 -2.64
C ASP A 42 -12.62 7.99 -3.80
N GLU A 43 -12.46 8.73 -4.92
CA GLU A 43 -11.55 8.32 -6.01
C GLU A 43 -10.08 8.52 -5.61
N ILE A 44 -9.74 9.67 -5.04
CA ILE A 44 -8.38 9.98 -4.59
C ILE A 44 -7.94 9.00 -3.49
N GLN A 45 -8.81 8.78 -2.50
CA GLN A 45 -8.55 7.86 -1.39
C GLN A 45 -8.38 6.42 -1.86
N ARG A 46 -9.09 5.99 -2.92
CA ARG A 46 -8.87 4.65 -3.50
C ARG A 46 -7.45 4.48 -4.04
N SER A 47 -6.90 5.49 -4.71
CA SER A 47 -5.52 5.47 -5.19
C SER A 47 -4.51 5.56 -4.05
N GLU A 48 -4.78 6.41 -3.05
CA GLU A 48 -3.96 6.50 -1.83
C GLU A 48 -3.89 5.16 -1.10
N MET A 49 -5.03 4.49 -0.89
CA MET A 49 -5.08 3.17 -0.28
C MET A 49 -4.33 2.10 -1.08
N GLN A 50 -4.16 2.26 -2.41
CA GLN A 50 -3.30 1.37 -3.17
C GLN A 50 -1.82 1.61 -2.86
N LEU A 51 -1.39 2.87 -2.80
CA LEU A 51 -0.01 3.23 -2.45
C LEU A 51 0.39 2.81 -1.03
N GLN A 52 -0.57 2.72 -0.12
CA GLN A 52 -0.35 2.35 1.28
C GLN A 52 -0.28 0.84 1.54
N ARG A 53 -0.51 0.00 0.53
CA ARG A 53 -0.48 -1.46 0.73
C ARG A 53 0.94 -1.92 0.99
N TYR A 54 1.09 -2.88 1.90
CA TYR A 54 2.39 -3.44 2.26
C TYR A 54 3.13 -4.12 1.09
N TYR A 55 2.40 -4.52 0.06
CA TYR A 55 2.92 -5.20 -1.12
C TYR A 55 3.01 -4.31 -2.38
N THR A 56 2.71 -3.02 -2.25
CA THR A 56 2.83 -2.09 -3.37
C THR A 56 4.26 -1.59 -3.47
N VAL A 57 4.91 -1.98 -4.55
CA VAL A 57 6.34 -1.74 -4.83
C VAL A 57 6.50 -0.82 -6.02
N VAL A 58 7.69 -0.26 -6.19
CA VAL A 58 7.98 0.82 -7.16
C VAL A 58 7.38 0.64 -8.57
N ILE A 59 7.27 -0.59 -9.07
CA ILE A 59 6.73 -0.92 -10.40
C ILE A 59 5.24 -0.57 -10.54
N ASP A 60 4.49 -0.52 -9.43
CA ASP A 60 3.06 -0.20 -9.41
C ASP A 60 2.79 1.30 -9.46
N LEU A 61 3.77 2.15 -9.12
CA LEU A 61 3.56 3.58 -8.90
C LEU A 61 3.01 4.27 -10.14
N HIS A 62 3.63 4.04 -11.30
CA HIS A 62 3.23 4.63 -12.57
C HIS A 62 1.76 4.30 -12.89
N ARG A 63 1.39 3.02 -12.79
CA ARG A 63 0.03 2.55 -13.05
C ARG A 63 -0.97 3.19 -12.10
N ILE A 64 -0.68 3.26 -10.80
CA ILE A 64 -1.60 3.83 -9.81
C ILE A 64 -1.85 5.32 -10.09
N VAL A 65 -0.78 6.08 -10.32
CA VAL A 65 -0.88 7.53 -10.59
C VAL A 65 -1.58 7.81 -11.92
N MET A 66 -1.21 7.09 -12.99
CA MET A 66 -1.83 7.27 -14.29
C MET A 66 -3.31 6.86 -14.30
N ASN A 67 -3.69 5.82 -13.56
CA ASN A 67 -5.09 5.43 -13.41
C ASN A 67 -5.90 6.51 -12.68
N LEU A 68 -5.35 7.13 -11.63
CA LEU A 68 -6.01 8.25 -10.96
C LEU A 68 -6.24 9.42 -11.93
N ILE A 69 -5.17 9.84 -12.63
CA ILE A 69 -5.24 10.93 -13.61
C ILE A 69 -6.24 10.61 -14.72
N HIS A 70 -6.21 9.38 -15.24
CA HIS A 70 -7.14 8.92 -16.26
C HIS A 70 -8.59 8.99 -15.76
N ASN A 71 -8.88 8.46 -14.57
CA ASN A 71 -10.23 8.45 -14.01
C ASN A 71 -10.75 9.87 -13.75
N LEU A 72 -9.90 10.78 -13.28
CA LEU A 72 -10.26 12.18 -13.09
C LEU A 72 -10.52 12.90 -14.42
N ASN A 73 -9.69 12.65 -15.44
CA ASN A 73 -9.91 13.17 -16.79
C ASN A 73 -11.20 12.62 -17.42
N GLN A 74 -11.51 11.33 -17.25
CA GLN A 74 -12.77 10.75 -17.71
C GLN A 74 -13.99 11.42 -17.06
N ARG A 75 -13.89 11.79 -15.79
CA ARG A 75 -14.96 12.52 -15.08
C ARG A 75 -15.15 13.93 -15.64
N LEU A 76 -14.06 14.62 -15.99
CA LEU A 76 -14.12 15.91 -16.69
C LEU A 76 -14.74 15.78 -18.08
N THR A 77 -14.30 14.81 -18.89
CA THR A 77 -14.83 14.59 -20.24
C THR A 77 -16.31 14.26 -20.22
N ASN A 78 -16.73 13.39 -19.30
CA ASN A 78 -18.12 12.96 -19.17
C ASN A 78 -18.98 13.93 -18.33
N GLN A 79 -18.40 15.01 -17.78
CA GLN A 79 -19.05 15.93 -16.84
C GLN A 79 -19.80 15.19 -15.72
N PHE A 80 -19.18 14.15 -15.16
CA PHE A 80 -19.78 13.27 -14.16
C PHE A 80 -19.18 13.48 -12.76
N PHE A 81 -20.00 14.04 -11.87
CA PHE A 81 -19.62 14.43 -10.50
C PHE A 81 -20.28 13.57 -9.40
N GLY A 82 -20.88 12.44 -9.78
CA GLY A 82 -21.63 11.55 -8.89
C GLY A 82 -23.16 11.70 -9.03
N MET A 83 -23.88 10.62 -8.75
CA MET A 83 -25.34 10.57 -8.91
C MET A 83 -26.06 11.51 -7.94
N ASN A 84 -25.64 11.56 -6.68
CA ASN A 84 -26.22 12.44 -5.67
C ASN A 84 -26.00 13.91 -6.03
N THR A 85 -24.79 14.27 -6.46
CA THR A 85 -24.47 15.61 -6.98
C THR A 85 -25.37 15.97 -8.14
N ARG A 86 -25.57 15.06 -9.11
CA ARG A 86 -26.46 15.29 -10.26
C ARG A 86 -27.92 15.50 -9.85
N GLN A 87 -28.41 14.76 -8.85
CA GLN A 87 -29.77 14.94 -8.34
C GLN A 87 -29.96 16.32 -7.70
N VAL A 88 -29.01 16.78 -6.88
CA VAL A 88 -29.07 18.11 -6.26
C VAL A 88 -28.89 19.22 -7.30
N LEU A 89 -28.00 19.05 -8.29
CA LEU A 89 -27.84 20.02 -9.39
C LEU A 89 -29.15 20.22 -10.16
N LYS A 90 -29.92 19.15 -10.44
CA LYS A 90 -31.25 19.26 -11.08
C LYS A 90 -32.26 20.04 -10.23
N GLN A 91 -32.17 19.93 -8.90
CA GLN A 91 -33.03 20.70 -7.99
C GLN A 91 -32.65 22.18 -7.99
N ILE A 92 -31.35 22.48 -8.04
CA ILE A 92 -30.84 23.87 -8.12
C ILE A 92 -31.15 24.47 -9.50
N GLU A 93 -31.04 23.70 -10.58
CA GLU A 93 -31.35 24.13 -11.95
C GLU A 93 -32.80 24.62 -12.09
N ALA A 94 -33.75 24.01 -11.36
CA ALA A 94 -35.14 24.45 -11.31
C ALA A 94 -35.35 25.81 -10.61
N ILE A 95 -34.35 26.28 -9.85
CA ILE A 95 -34.41 27.50 -9.03
C ILE A 95 -33.54 28.61 -9.66
N ASP A 96 -32.32 28.27 -10.06
CA ASP A 96 -31.31 29.20 -10.55
C ASP A 96 -30.28 28.50 -11.47
N GLU A 97 -30.47 28.65 -12.78
CA GLU A 97 -29.61 28.06 -13.81
C GLU A 97 -28.19 28.66 -13.81
N GLN A 98 -28.04 29.94 -13.47
CA GLN A 98 -26.71 30.58 -13.45
C GLN A 98 -25.83 30.02 -12.34
N LYS A 99 -26.40 29.71 -11.18
CA LYS A 99 -25.66 29.06 -10.09
C LYS A 99 -25.13 27.68 -10.46
N VAL A 100 -25.90 26.90 -11.22
CA VAL A 100 -25.46 25.58 -11.69
C VAL A 100 -24.21 25.70 -12.56
N ILE A 101 -24.17 26.68 -13.46
CA ILE A 101 -23.00 26.95 -14.31
C ILE A 101 -21.77 27.28 -13.46
N VAL A 102 -21.92 28.15 -12.45
CA VAL A 102 -20.82 28.53 -11.55
C VAL A 102 -20.31 27.34 -10.72
N LEU A 103 -21.22 26.49 -10.23
CA LEU A 103 -20.86 25.28 -9.49
C LEU A 103 -20.11 24.27 -10.36
N ILE A 104 -20.60 24.01 -11.58
CA ILE A 104 -19.93 23.10 -12.52
C ILE A 104 -18.54 23.63 -12.89
N GLN A 105 -18.39 24.93 -13.14
CA GLN A 105 -17.08 25.55 -13.38
C GLN A 105 -16.14 25.35 -12.18
N SER A 106 -16.65 25.51 -10.95
CA SER A 106 -15.89 25.30 -9.72
C SER A 106 -15.45 23.83 -9.56
N PHE A 107 -16.33 22.87 -9.87
CA PHE A 107 -16.02 21.43 -9.83
C PHE A 107 -14.97 21.05 -10.86
N ASN A 108 -15.10 21.56 -12.09
CA ASN A 108 -14.12 21.35 -13.15
C ASN A 108 -12.76 21.94 -12.77
N LEU A 109 -12.74 23.16 -12.21
CA LEU A 109 -11.52 23.79 -11.73
C LEU A 109 -10.86 22.98 -10.61
N PHE A 110 -11.65 22.45 -9.66
CA PHE A 110 -11.12 21.61 -8.59
C PHE A 110 -10.46 20.35 -9.14
N ILE A 111 -11.14 19.58 -9.98
CA ILE A 111 -10.58 18.34 -10.56
C ILE A 111 -9.34 18.66 -11.38
N LYS A 112 -9.38 19.70 -12.21
CA LYS A 112 -8.23 20.14 -13.00
C LYS A 112 -7.03 20.50 -12.10
N THR A 113 -7.29 21.23 -11.02
CA THR A 113 -6.24 21.58 -10.04
C THR A 113 -5.61 20.33 -9.42
N VAL A 114 -6.40 19.30 -9.10
CA VAL A 114 -5.89 18.03 -8.57
C VAL A 114 -5.04 17.29 -9.61
N ILE A 115 -5.48 17.26 -10.87
CA ILE A 115 -4.73 16.66 -11.98
C ILE A 115 -3.40 17.40 -12.17
N ASP A 116 -3.44 18.73 -12.35
CA ASP A 116 -2.26 19.56 -12.59
C ASP A 116 -1.25 19.44 -11.44
N CYS A 117 -1.74 19.39 -10.19
CA CYS A 117 -0.90 19.16 -9.02
C CYS A 117 -0.24 17.77 -9.08
N THR A 118 -1.03 16.71 -9.28
CA THR A 118 -0.53 15.34 -9.33
C THR A 118 0.49 15.16 -10.46
N GLU A 119 0.21 15.70 -11.64
CA GLU A 119 1.11 15.68 -12.79
C GLU A 119 2.38 16.46 -12.53
N SER A 120 2.30 17.66 -11.94
CA SER A 120 3.49 18.45 -11.64
C SER A 120 4.44 17.75 -10.66
N TYR A 121 3.90 17.04 -9.66
CA TYR A 121 4.72 16.26 -8.73
C TYR A 121 5.32 15.02 -9.41
N TYR A 122 4.55 14.36 -10.27
CA TYR A 122 4.96 13.12 -10.93
C TYR A 122 5.84 13.35 -12.17
N ALA A 123 5.79 14.52 -12.80
CA ALA A 123 6.42 14.80 -14.09
C ALA A 123 7.93 14.60 -14.09
N LYS A 124 8.61 14.97 -12.99
CA LYS A 124 10.07 14.89 -12.87
C LYS A 124 10.57 13.44 -13.01
N ASP A 125 9.87 12.52 -12.36
CA ASP A 125 10.28 11.12 -12.24
C ASP A 125 9.39 10.18 -13.08
N LYS A 126 8.53 10.75 -13.95
CA LYS A 126 7.58 10.00 -14.78
C LYS A 126 8.28 8.95 -15.62
N ALA A 127 9.31 9.35 -16.36
CA ALA A 127 10.05 8.45 -17.25
C ALA A 127 10.72 7.32 -16.46
N TYR A 128 11.28 7.62 -15.29
CA TYR A 128 11.90 6.64 -14.40
C TYR A 128 10.89 5.55 -14.02
N TYR A 129 9.74 5.92 -13.45
CA TYR A 129 8.74 4.96 -13.00
C TYR A 129 7.99 4.27 -14.15
N GLU A 130 7.87 4.92 -15.31
CA GLU A 130 7.31 4.33 -16.53
C GLU A 130 8.21 3.18 -17.02
N THR A 131 9.52 3.38 -17.08
CA THR A 131 10.49 2.32 -17.43
C THR A 131 10.41 1.14 -16.46
N LEU A 132 10.29 1.39 -15.15
CA LEU A 132 10.17 0.31 -14.15
C LEU A 132 8.86 -0.48 -14.24
N SER A 133 7.81 0.12 -14.79
CA SER A 133 6.48 -0.51 -14.87
C SER A 133 6.42 -1.73 -15.79
N CYS A 134 7.44 -1.95 -16.64
CA CYS A 134 7.52 -3.11 -17.53
C CYS A 134 7.55 -4.47 -16.78
N PHE A 135 7.97 -4.46 -15.50
CA PHE A 135 7.92 -5.64 -14.62
C PHE A 135 6.51 -5.96 -14.08
N HIS A 136 5.54 -5.08 -14.32
CA HIS A 136 4.15 -5.28 -13.96
C HIS A 136 3.46 -6.23 -14.96
N LEU A 137 3.69 -7.53 -14.80
CA LEU A 137 3.11 -8.56 -15.65
C LEU A 137 1.61 -8.75 -15.32
N GLN A 138 0.72 -8.25 -16.17
CA GLN A 138 -0.72 -8.51 -16.13
C GLN A 138 -1.20 -9.06 -17.47
N SER A 139 -1.33 -10.39 -17.61
CA SER A 139 -2.02 -11.13 -18.69
C SER A 139 -1.72 -10.78 -20.17
N ASN A 140 -0.95 -9.73 -20.47
CA ASN A 140 -0.82 -9.06 -21.76
C ASN A 140 0.52 -9.37 -22.46
N GLY A 141 1.22 -10.41 -21.99
CA GLY A 141 2.52 -10.81 -22.52
C GLY A 141 3.62 -10.81 -21.46
N PHE A 142 4.80 -11.29 -21.87
CA PHE A 142 6.02 -11.25 -21.07
C PHE A 142 6.78 -9.93 -21.31
N LEU A 143 7.82 -9.68 -20.51
CA LEU A 143 8.71 -8.54 -20.63
C LEU A 143 9.36 -8.47 -22.03
N ILE A 144 9.55 -7.26 -22.55
CA ILE A 144 10.31 -7.01 -23.78
C ILE A 144 11.79 -6.82 -23.42
N TRP A 145 12.69 -7.51 -24.13
CA TRP A 145 14.13 -7.43 -23.87
C TRP A 145 14.70 -6.00 -23.87
N LYS A 146 14.21 -5.14 -24.77
CA LYS A 146 14.61 -3.73 -24.81
C LYS A 146 14.27 -3.00 -23.51
N ASP A 147 13.05 -3.17 -23.02
CA ASP A 147 12.60 -2.52 -21.79
C ASP A 147 13.38 -3.04 -20.56
N LEU A 148 13.78 -4.31 -20.58
CA LEU A 148 14.67 -4.87 -19.55
C LEU A 148 16.05 -4.19 -19.56
N LEU A 149 16.64 -3.98 -20.74
CA LEU A 149 17.92 -3.28 -20.86
C LEU A 149 17.80 -1.84 -20.36
N ASP A 150 16.72 -1.14 -20.71
CA ASP A 150 16.47 0.23 -20.24
C ASP A 150 16.42 0.28 -18.69
N VAL A 151 15.84 -0.74 -18.04
CA VAL A 151 15.83 -0.86 -16.56
C VAL A 151 17.23 -1.16 -16.00
N VAL A 152 17.99 -2.03 -16.65
CA VAL A 152 19.35 -2.40 -16.22
C VAL A 152 20.28 -1.18 -16.25
N ASP A 153 20.22 -0.41 -17.33
CA ASP A 153 21.00 0.82 -17.50
C ASP A 153 20.62 1.87 -16.45
N LEU A 154 19.33 1.95 -16.11
CA LEU A 154 18.79 2.90 -15.14
C LEU A 154 19.22 2.60 -13.69
N ILE A 155 19.24 1.33 -13.29
CA ILE A 155 19.45 0.93 -11.89
C ILE A 155 20.92 0.65 -11.57
N SER A 156 21.72 0.26 -12.57
CA SER A 156 23.16 -0.04 -12.40
C SER A 156 23.46 -0.99 -11.23
N ILE A 157 22.92 -2.22 -11.30
CA ILE A 157 23.15 -3.25 -10.27
C ILE A 157 24.59 -3.79 -10.36
N PRO A 158 25.35 -3.85 -9.25
CA PRO A 158 26.71 -4.40 -9.26
C PRO A 158 26.71 -5.90 -9.59
N ASP A 159 27.75 -6.33 -10.30
CA ASP A 159 28.01 -7.73 -10.67
C ASP A 159 26.87 -8.38 -11.48
N LEU A 160 26.21 -7.62 -12.34
CA LEU A 160 25.22 -8.14 -13.28
C LEU A 160 25.91 -8.60 -14.57
N ASN A 161 25.69 -9.85 -14.96
CA ASN A 161 26.21 -10.37 -16.22
C ASN A 161 25.10 -10.34 -17.29
N ILE A 162 25.19 -9.38 -18.22
CA ILE A 162 24.16 -9.12 -19.23
C ILE A 162 24.00 -10.30 -20.21
N ASP A 163 25.10 -10.95 -20.61
CA ASP A 163 25.05 -12.11 -21.51
C ASP A 163 24.29 -13.28 -20.88
N LYS A 164 24.56 -13.55 -19.60
CA LYS A 164 23.82 -14.57 -18.84
C LYS A 164 22.38 -14.16 -18.58
N LEU A 165 22.14 -12.86 -18.31
CA LEU A 165 20.78 -12.32 -18.15
C LEU A 165 19.93 -12.55 -19.40
N TYR A 166 20.50 -12.42 -20.60
CA TYR A 166 19.77 -12.70 -21.84
C TYR A 166 19.31 -14.16 -21.95
N ASN A 167 20.17 -15.10 -21.56
CA ASN A 167 19.82 -16.52 -21.54
C ASN A 167 18.72 -16.80 -20.50
N GLU A 168 18.87 -16.24 -19.28
CA GLU A 168 17.85 -16.34 -18.22
C GLU A 168 16.51 -15.75 -18.65
N TYR A 169 16.53 -14.63 -19.37
CA TYR A 169 15.34 -13.99 -19.95
C TYR A 169 14.68 -14.90 -20.99
N CYS A 170 15.45 -15.51 -21.90
CA CYS A 170 14.90 -16.43 -22.90
C CYS A 170 14.20 -17.63 -22.24
N ASP A 171 14.85 -18.24 -21.25
CA ASP A 171 14.30 -19.38 -20.51
C ASP A 171 12.99 -19.02 -19.81
N LEU A 172 12.98 -17.89 -19.08
CA LEU A 172 11.79 -17.40 -18.37
C LEU A 172 10.65 -17.05 -19.33
N LYS A 173 10.97 -16.45 -20.47
CA LYS A 173 9.97 -16.09 -21.49
C LYS A 173 9.29 -17.33 -22.04
N VAL A 174 10.06 -18.33 -22.45
CA VAL A 174 9.52 -19.61 -22.96
C VAL A 174 8.67 -20.30 -21.90
N PHE A 175 9.14 -20.31 -20.64
CA PHE A 175 8.39 -20.89 -19.54
C PHE A 175 7.06 -20.15 -19.29
N TYR A 176 7.06 -18.83 -19.26
CA TYR A 176 5.87 -18.01 -19.07
C TYR A 176 4.85 -18.19 -20.21
N GLU A 177 5.31 -18.15 -21.46
CA GLU A 177 4.47 -18.40 -22.63
C GLU A 177 3.87 -19.81 -22.60
N HIS A 178 4.65 -20.81 -22.21
CA HIS A 178 4.17 -22.18 -22.05
C HIS A 178 3.04 -22.27 -21.02
N ILE A 179 3.18 -21.64 -19.84
CA ILE A 179 2.15 -21.66 -18.80
C ILE A 179 0.87 -20.95 -19.26
N ILE A 180 0.99 -19.80 -19.93
CA ILE A 180 -0.18 -19.07 -20.44
C ILE A 180 -0.94 -19.91 -21.47
N HIS A 181 -0.22 -20.57 -22.39
CA HIS A 181 -0.84 -21.33 -23.48
C HIS A 181 -1.35 -22.71 -23.07
N THR A 182 -0.73 -23.34 -22.08
CA THR A 182 -0.97 -24.76 -21.77
C THR A 182 -1.93 -24.94 -20.61
N ASP A 183 -2.01 -24.00 -19.66
CA ASP A 183 -2.70 -24.25 -18.41
C ASP A 183 -3.98 -23.45 -18.15
N GLY A 184 -4.19 -22.25 -18.70
CA GLY A 184 -5.39 -21.42 -18.40
C GLY A 184 -5.68 -21.17 -16.90
N LYS A 185 -4.82 -21.69 -16.02
CA LYS A 185 -4.91 -21.85 -14.57
C LYS A 185 -3.63 -21.33 -13.90
N LEU A 186 -2.87 -20.46 -14.58
CA LEU A 186 -1.70 -19.77 -14.02
C LEU A 186 -1.99 -19.24 -12.60
N LYS A 187 -3.19 -18.69 -12.41
CA LYS A 187 -3.68 -18.21 -11.13
C LYS A 187 -3.81 -19.30 -10.06
N GLU A 188 -4.38 -20.45 -10.40
CA GLU A 188 -4.48 -21.57 -9.46
C GLU A 188 -3.10 -22.10 -9.10
N GLN A 189 -2.19 -22.19 -10.07
CA GLN A 189 -0.81 -22.64 -9.85
C GLN A 189 -0.02 -21.69 -8.95
N VAL A 190 -0.07 -20.38 -9.23
CA VAL A 190 0.57 -19.35 -8.41
C VAL A 190 -0.02 -19.38 -7.00
N ASN A 191 -1.35 -19.42 -6.85
CA ASN A 191 -1.98 -19.48 -5.53
C ASN A 191 -1.59 -20.75 -4.76
N THR A 192 -1.51 -21.90 -5.44
CA THR A 192 -1.09 -23.17 -4.83
C THR A 192 0.38 -23.11 -4.43
N PHE A 193 1.25 -22.51 -5.23
CA PHE A 193 2.67 -22.33 -4.90
C PHE A 193 2.83 -21.43 -3.67
N ILE A 194 2.14 -20.29 -3.62
CA ILE A 194 2.18 -19.40 -2.47
C ILE A 194 1.62 -20.11 -1.22
N ALA A 195 0.49 -20.82 -1.33
CA ALA A 195 -0.04 -21.60 -0.21
C ALA A 195 0.97 -22.63 0.31
N LYS A 196 1.66 -23.35 -0.58
CA LYS A 196 2.71 -24.32 -0.20
C LYS A 196 3.93 -23.67 0.46
N GLN A 197 4.33 -22.47 0.06
CA GLN A 197 5.44 -21.75 0.69
C GLN A 197 5.05 -21.30 2.12
N HIS A 198 3.82 -20.82 2.29
CA HIS A 198 3.27 -20.50 3.62
C HIS A 198 3.08 -21.77 4.46
N GLU A 199 2.69 -22.89 3.86
CA GLU A 199 2.64 -24.20 4.50
C GLU A 199 4.04 -24.73 4.84
N HIS A 200 5.11 -24.38 4.14
CA HIS A 200 6.47 -24.77 4.53
C HIS A 200 6.99 -23.97 5.72
N ILE A 201 6.59 -22.69 5.82
CA ILE A 201 6.74 -21.90 7.05
C ILE A 201 5.92 -22.55 8.18
N ASN A 202 4.71 -23.05 7.87
CA ASN A 202 3.81 -23.69 8.82
C ASN A 202 3.98 -25.22 8.96
N SER A 203 4.85 -25.92 8.24
CA SER A 203 5.03 -27.40 8.37
C SER A 203 6.19 -27.75 9.29
N SER A 204 6.92 -26.72 9.74
CA SER A 204 7.51 -26.71 11.07
C SER A 204 6.47 -26.52 12.20
N ALA A 205 5.16 -26.45 11.87
CA ALA A 205 4.05 -26.10 12.78
C ALA A 205 2.64 -26.60 12.33
N SER A 206 2.37 -27.91 12.30
CA SER A 206 1.00 -28.44 12.05
C SER A 206 0.10 -28.43 13.31
N PRO A 207 -1.23 -28.61 13.19
CA PRO A 207 -2.22 -27.96 12.32
C PRO A 207 -3.29 -27.16 13.12
N MET A 208 -3.83 -26.09 12.52
CA MET A 208 -4.84 -25.21 13.12
C MET A 208 -6.22 -25.89 13.28
N MET A 209 -6.81 -25.73 14.47
CA MET A 209 -8.26 -25.85 14.68
C MET A 209 -8.89 -24.47 14.87
N SER A 210 -10.03 -24.28 14.22
CA SER A 210 -10.96 -23.21 14.49
C SER A 210 -11.61 -23.42 15.85
N GLU A 211 -11.54 -22.45 16.75
CA GLU A 211 -12.65 -22.19 17.65
C GLU A 211 -12.62 -20.75 18.16
N THR A 212 -13.79 -20.15 18.08
CA THR A 212 -14.21 -18.84 18.51
C THR A 212 -14.31 -18.78 20.03
N GLU A 213 -13.65 -17.84 20.69
CA GLU A 213 -14.15 -17.27 21.95
C GLU A 213 -13.90 -15.76 21.99
N ASN A 214 -14.98 -15.06 22.33
CA ASN A 214 -15.07 -13.62 22.54
C ASN A 214 -14.27 -13.23 23.79
N ASP A 215 -13.43 -12.21 23.67
CA ASP A 215 -13.24 -11.30 24.80
C ASP A 215 -12.97 -9.88 24.31
N THR A 216 -13.75 -8.96 24.87
CA THR A 216 -13.90 -7.56 24.45
C THR A 216 -12.79 -6.68 25.04
N SER A 217 -11.97 -6.07 24.18
CA SER A 217 -11.25 -4.83 24.49
C SER A 217 -11.05 -3.99 23.23
N ASP A 218 -11.41 -2.71 23.33
CA ASP A 218 -11.47 -1.70 22.27
C ASP A 218 -10.09 -1.38 21.64
N ASP A 219 -9.67 -2.19 20.66
CA ASP A 219 -8.54 -1.87 19.77
C ASP A 219 -8.90 -2.25 18.31
N GLU A 220 -10.00 -1.68 17.81
CA GLU A 220 -10.37 -1.74 16.41
C GLU A 220 -9.54 -0.75 15.57
N ASN A 221 -8.41 -1.23 15.05
CA ASN A 221 -8.08 -1.19 13.62
C ASN A 221 -6.62 -1.59 13.41
N MET A 222 -6.42 -2.84 13.00
CA MET A 222 -5.40 -3.33 12.04
C MET A 222 -5.24 -4.86 12.18
N THR A 223 -6.34 -5.60 12.35
CA THR A 223 -6.36 -6.99 11.87
C THR A 223 -6.74 -6.94 10.41
N HIS A 224 -5.74 -7.09 9.53
CA HIS A 224 -5.97 -7.37 8.11
C HIS A 224 -6.64 -8.75 7.98
N LYS A 225 -7.94 -8.83 8.28
CA LYS A 225 -8.79 -9.84 7.66
C LYS A 225 -8.65 -9.62 6.17
N SER A 226 -8.10 -10.59 5.46
CA SER A 226 -8.10 -10.63 4.00
C SER A 226 -9.56 -10.50 3.56
N ARG A 227 -9.98 -9.28 3.27
CA ARG A 227 -11.27 -9.03 2.65
C ARG A 227 -11.10 -9.59 1.25
N GLN A 228 -11.55 -10.84 1.07
CA GLN A 228 -11.62 -11.51 -0.22
C GLN A 228 -12.43 -10.61 -1.15
N THR A 229 -11.74 -9.77 -1.90
CA THR A 229 -12.32 -9.08 -3.04
C THR A 229 -12.33 -10.09 -4.17
N SER A 230 -13.55 -10.51 -4.50
CA SER A 230 -13.96 -11.45 -5.53
C SER A 230 -13.71 -10.92 -6.95
N ASP A 231 -12.48 -10.47 -7.24
CA ASP A 231 -11.99 -10.21 -8.58
C ASP A 231 -10.50 -10.49 -8.61
N ALA A 232 -10.18 -11.78 -8.79
CA ALA A 232 -8.89 -12.30 -8.35
C ALA A 232 -7.82 -12.11 -9.44
N HIS A 233 -7.20 -10.94 -9.36
CA HIS A 233 -5.98 -10.56 -10.05
C HIS A 233 -4.75 -11.20 -9.39
N ILE A 234 -3.83 -11.78 -10.16
CA ILE A 234 -2.56 -12.31 -9.63
C ILE A 234 -1.66 -11.12 -9.32
N ARG A 235 -1.08 -11.06 -8.11
CA ARG A 235 -0.13 -10.01 -7.78
C ARG A 235 1.21 -10.22 -8.50
N SER A 236 1.83 -9.14 -8.97
CA SER A 236 3.09 -9.22 -9.71
C SER A 236 4.21 -9.86 -8.88
N ASP A 237 4.27 -9.60 -7.57
CA ASP A 237 5.28 -10.19 -6.68
C ASP A 237 5.13 -11.72 -6.56
N GLN A 238 3.89 -12.20 -6.47
CA GLN A 238 3.59 -13.62 -6.42
C GLN A 238 3.91 -14.31 -7.74
N LEU A 239 3.62 -13.66 -8.86
CA LEU A 239 3.93 -14.16 -10.18
C LEU A 239 5.45 -14.27 -10.39
N TRP A 240 6.20 -13.22 -10.07
CA TRP A 240 7.67 -13.25 -10.17
C TRP A 240 8.28 -14.27 -9.22
N ALA A 241 7.78 -14.40 -7.99
CA ALA A 241 8.22 -15.44 -7.07
C ALA A 241 7.99 -16.84 -7.65
N TYR A 242 6.83 -17.08 -8.28
CA TYR A 242 6.56 -18.34 -8.96
C TYR A 242 7.51 -18.59 -10.13
N LEU A 243 7.69 -17.61 -11.02
CA LEU A 243 8.53 -17.73 -12.21
C LEU A 243 9.99 -18.03 -11.87
N LEU A 244 10.55 -17.34 -10.87
CA LEU A 244 11.95 -17.51 -10.47
C LEU A 244 12.22 -18.83 -9.74
N ASN A 245 11.21 -19.46 -9.13
CA ASN A 245 11.38 -20.68 -8.35
C ASN A 245 10.94 -21.96 -9.08
N VAL A 246 10.04 -21.87 -10.07
CA VAL A 246 9.43 -23.04 -10.71
C VAL A 246 9.97 -23.32 -12.12
N ASN A 247 10.65 -22.36 -12.75
CA ASN A 247 11.22 -22.50 -14.10
C ASN A 247 12.31 -23.59 -14.24
N GLY A 248 12.75 -24.22 -13.16
CA GLY A 248 13.77 -25.29 -13.14
C GLY A 248 15.21 -24.83 -13.38
N ASN A 249 15.42 -23.62 -13.91
CA ASN A 249 16.73 -23.06 -14.23
C ASN A 249 17.13 -21.98 -13.21
N THR A 250 18.41 -21.94 -12.85
CA THR A 250 18.93 -20.87 -11.98
C THR A 250 18.91 -19.54 -12.72
N THR A 251 18.21 -18.54 -12.18
CA THR A 251 18.10 -17.20 -12.77
C THR A 251 18.67 -16.12 -11.84
N PRO A 252 19.97 -16.18 -11.49
CA PRO A 252 20.56 -15.28 -10.50
C PRO A 252 20.55 -13.80 -10.93
N ASN A 253 20.75 -13.50 -12.23
CA ASN A 253 20.76 -12.12 -12.70
C ASN A 253 19.35 -11.52 -12.69
N MET A 254 18.36 -12.28 -13.19
CA MET A 254 16.96 -11.84 -13.12
C MET A 254 16.49 -11.71 -11.67
N THR A 255 16.87 -12.65 -10.80
CA THR A 255 16.53 -12.60 -9.37
C THR A 255 17.09 -11.36 -8.71
N LYS A 256 18.32 -10.94 -9.02
CA LYS A 256 18.89 -9.67 -8.51
C LYS A 256 18.04 -8.46 -8.91
N ILE A 257 17.65 -8.36 -10.18
CA ILE A 257 16.85 -7.23 -10.69
C ILE A 257 15.48 -7.20 -10.03
N VAL A 258 14.77 -8.32 -10.05
CA VAL A 258 13.44 -8.44 -9.44
C VAL A 258 13.52 -8.16 -7.93
N SER A 259 14.48 -8.75 -7.22
CA SER A 259 14.62 -8.52 -5.77
C SER A 259 14.89 -7.06 -5.45
N TYR A 260 15.71 -6.38 -6.26
CA TYR A 260 15.98 -4.96 -6.10
C TYR A 260 14.71 -4.13 -6.28
N LEU A 261 14.00 -4.31 -7.40
CA LEU A 261 12.77 -3.56 -7.72
C LEU A 261 11.69 -3.76 -6.65
N PHE A 262 11.47 -5.00 -6.23
CA PHE A 262 10.43 -5.35 -5.27
C PHE A 262 10.80 -4.99 -3.83
N SER A 263 12.06 -4.62 -3.56
CA SER A 263 12.49 -4.11 -2.25
C SER A 263 12.18 -2.62 -2.04
N ILE A 264 11.84 -1.89 -3.10
CA ILE A 264 11.59 -0.44 -3.04
C ILE A 264 10.09 -0.20 -2.79
N PRO A 265 9.70 0.31 -1.61
CA PRO A 265 8.31 0.66 -1.34
C PRO A 265 7.88 1.91 -2.11
N CYS A 266 6.63 1.96 -2.58
CA CYS A 266 6.08 3.15 -3.25
C CYS A 266 5.82 4.32 -2.32
N SER A 267 5.61 4.06 -1.03
CA SER A 267 5.14 5.05 -0.07
C SER A 267 5.87 4.90 1.25
N ASN A 268 6.09 6.04 1.91
CA ASN A 268 6.52 6.10 3.29
C ASN A 268 5.40 5.66 4.27
N ALA A 269 4.17 5.41 3.83
CA ALA A 269 3.05 5.05 4.69
C ALA A 269 3.31 3.82 5.58
N PHE A 270 4.08 2.85 5.09
CA PHE A 270 4.52 1.73 5.92
C PHE A 270 5.38 2.20 7.10
N VAL A 271 6.33 3.10 6.84
CA VAL A 271 7.19 3.71 7.87
C VAL A 271 6.38 4.62 8.80
N GLU A 272 5.41 5.37 8.27
CA GLU A 272 4.49 6.18 9.08
C GLU A 272 3.61 5.33 10.00
N SER A 273 3.17 4.16 9.55
CA SER A 273 2.48 3.18 10.41
C SER A 273 3.38 2.71 11.56
N ILE A 274 4.66 2.45 11.29
CA ILE A 274 5.65 2.15 12.33
C ILE A 274 5.80 3.33 13.29
N PHE A 275 5.88 4.57 12.80
CA PHE A 275 5.97 5.76 13.64
C PHE A 275 4.71 6.01 14.47
N SER A 276 3.52 5.72 13.94
CA SER A 276 2.26 5.78 14.67
C SER A 276 2.27 4.79 15.85
N LYS A 277 2.65 3.53 15.58
CA LYS A 277 2.83 2.51 16.64
C LYS A 277 3.89 2.93 17.66
N MET A 278 5.00 3.50 17.20
CA MET A 278 6.07 4.00 18.06
C MET A 278 5.61 5.13 18.98
N LYS A 279 4.75 6.04 18.49
CA LYS A 279 4.29 7.21 19.23
C LYS A 279 3.59 6.79 20.53
N HIS A 280 2.77 5.75 20.51
CA HIS A 280 2.12 5.20 21.70
C HIS A 280 3.13 4.66 22.73
N SER A 281 4.14 3.89 22.29
CA SER A 281 5.15 3.34 23.20
C SER A 281 6.17 4.40 23.70
N TRP A 282 6.37 5.49 22.96
CA TRP A 282 7.44 6.48 23.22
C TRP A 282 6.97 7.77 23.91
N THR A 283 5.75 8.25 23.65
CA THR A 283 5.31 9.60 24.05
C THR A 283 4.33 9.67 25.22
N ASP A 284 3.77 8.54 25.69
CA ASP A 284 2.86 8.57 26.83
C ASP A 284 3.63 8.75 28.16
N TYR A 285 3.36 9.91 28.78
CA TYR A 285 4.00 10.51 29.96
C TYR A 285 4.10 9.63 31.21
N ARG A 286 3.52 8.42 31.21
CA ARG A 286 3.47 7.54 32.39
C ARG A 286 4.46 6.37 32.35
N ASN A 287 4.92 5.92 31.18
CA ASN A 287 5.82 4.76 31.03
C ASN A 287 6.70 4.87 29.77
N LYS A 288 7.54 5.90 29.67
CA LYS A 288 8.49 6.02 28.55
C LYS A 288 9.42 4.81 28.52
N MET A 289 9.24 3.94 27.53
CA MET A 289 10.09 2.77 27.32
C MET A 289 11.47 3.19 26.80
N ASP A 290 12.51 2.40 27.10
CA ASP A 290 13.83 2.61 26.53
C ASP A 290 13.82 2.42 25.00
N VAL A 291 14.69 3.12 24.28
CA VAL A 291 14.79 3.05 22.80
C VAL A 291 14.97 1.62 22.33
N GLN A 292 15.80 0.83 23.04
CA GLN A 292 16.08 -0.54 22.64
C GLN A 292 14.85 -1.44 22.82
N LEU A 293 14.07 -1.19 23.87
CA LEU A 293 12.82 -1.90 24.13
C LEU A 293 11.77 -1.58 23.07
N VAL A 294 11.58 -0.30 22.74
CA VAL A 294 10.65 0.13 21.68
C VAL A 294 11.09 -0.45 20.32
N ALA A 295 12.39 -0.44 20.01
CA ALA A 295 12.89 -1.04 18.78
C ALA A 295 12.66 -2.56 18.72
N ALA A 296 12.86 -3.27 19.84
CA ALA A 296 12.60 -4.71 19.92
C ALA A 296 11.10 -5.04 19.79
N GLU A 297 10.24 -4.28 20.48
CA GLU A 297 8.79 -4.41 20.40
C GLU A 297 8.28 -4.17 18.96
N LEU A 298 8.74 -3.11 18.31
CA LEU A 298 8.37 -2.81 16.93
C LEU A 298 8.80 -3.93 16.00
N LYS A 299 10.05 -4.44 16.12
CA LYS A 299 10.53 -5.56 15.30
C LYS A 299 9.66 -6.81 15.44
N LEU A 300 9.24 -7.13 16.66
CA LEU A 300 8.32 -8.25 16.90
C LEU A 300 6.96 -7.96 16.26
N ARG A 301 6.35 -6.81 16.57
CA ARG A 301 5.02 -6.45 16.04
C ARG A 301 4.95 -6.31 14.52
N THR A 302 6.05 -5.96 13.86
CA THR A 302 6.06 -5.75 12.39
C THR A 302 6.48 -6.99 11.61
N ASN A 303 7.27 -7.90 12.19
CA ASN A 303 7.84 -9.04 11.47
C ASN A 303 7.37 -10.41 12.00
N CYS A 304 6.56 -10.43 13.06
CA CYS A 304 6.05 -11.66 13.65
C CYS A 304 4.57 -11.82 13.26
N GLU A 305 4.28 -12.72 12.33
CA GLU A 305 2.91 -13.11 11.97
C GLU A 305 2.35 -14.22 12.87
N TYR A 306 3.07 -14.56 13.95
CA TYR A 306 2.65 -15.61 14.86
C TYR A 306 1.39 -15.20 15.63
N THR A 307 0.42 -16.11 15.67
CA THR A 307 -0.68 -16.00 16.62
C THR A 307 -0.11 -16.10 18.03
N CYS A 308 -0.78 -15.49 19.01
CA CYS A 308 -0.32 -15.56 20.41
C CYS A 308 -0.16 -17.01 20.88
N SER A 309 -1.05 -17.90 20.44
CA SER A 309 -1.00 -19.34 20.73
C SER A 309 0.24 -20.00 20.13
N TYR A 310 0.51 -19.75 18.84
CA TYR A 310 1.70 -20.31 18.19
C TYR A 310 2.99 -19.76 18.80
N PHE A 311 3.01 -18.45 19.10
CA PHE A 311 4.17 -17.82 19.72
C PHE A 311 4.46 -18.43 21.09
N HIS A 312 3.43 -18.68 21.89
CA HIS A 312 3.56 -19.37 23.17
C HIS A 312 4.18 -20.76 23.01
N ASP A 313 3.69 -21.57 22.07
CA ASP A 313 4.18 -22.93 21.83
C ASP A 313 5.61 -22.93 21.29
N TYR A 314 5.93 -22.00 20.39
CA TYR A 314 7.30 -21.75 19.94
C TYR A 314 8.22 -21.41 21.12
N PHE A 315 7.79 -20.55 22.04
CA PHE A 315 8.57 -20.21 23.23
C PHE A 315 8.82 -21.42 24.13
N LEU A 316 7.84 -22.29 24.29
CA LEU A 316 7.99 -23.55 25.03
C LEU A 316 9.01 -24.50 24.37
N SER A 317 9.09 -24.49 23.04
CA SER A 317 10.07 -25.29 22.29
C SER A 317 11.53 -24.80 22.42
N GLN A 318 11.76 -23.58 22.94
CA GLN A 318 13.08 -22.94 23.05
C GLN A 318 13.57 -22.85 24.51
N PRO A 319 14.05 -23.95 25.12
CA PRO A 319 14.42 -23.99 26.54
C PRO A 319 15.57 -23.04 26.91
N VAL A 320 16.48 -22.77 25.97
CA VAL A 320 17.59 -21.83 26.17
C VAL A 320 17.08 -20.39 26.29
N LEU A 321 16.11 -20.01 25.46
CA LEU A 321 15.51 -18.69 25.49
C LEU A 321 14.68 -18.49 26.78
N LEU A 322 13.89 -19.50 27.16
CA LEU A 322 13.15 -19.50 28.43
C LEU A 322 14.08 -19.36 29.63
N ARG A 323 15.22 -20.05 29.61
CA ARG A 323 16.23 -19.92 30.66
C ARG A 323 16.75 -18.48 30.74
N LYS A 324 17.12 -17.86 29.61
CA LYS A 324 17.60 -16.46 29.55
C LYS A 324 16.55 -15.44 30.02
N ILE A 325 15.26 -15.69 29.76
CA ILE A 325 14.18 -14.81 30.21
C ILE A 325 13.95 -14.92 31.73
N ARG A 326 14.13 -16.13 32.28
CA ARG A 326 14.00 -16.37 33.73
C ARG A 326 15.22 -15.90 34.52
N THR A 327 16.41 -15.86 33.92
CA THR A 327 17.62 -15.38 34.58
C THR A 327 17.70 -13.85 34.60
N ASN A 328 18.56 -13.33 35.49
CA ASN A 328 18.87 -11.90 35.56
C ASN A 328 19.81 -11.42 34.43
N ASP A 329 20.30 -12.34 33.60
CA ASP A 329 21.18 -12.06 32.46
C ASP A 329 20.55 -11.06 31.49
N LYS A 330 19.20 -10.98 31.46
CA LYS A 330 18.45 -9.98 30.68
C LYS A 330 18.68 -8.52 31.13
N TYR A 331 19.24 -8.30 32.32
CA TYR A 331 19.48 -6.97 32.89
C TYR A 331 20.97 -6.58 32.93
N GLU A 332 21.87 -7.28 32.23
CA GLU A 332 23.28 -6.90 32.18
C GLU A 332 23.46 -5.49 31.58
N ARG A 333 23.53 -4.49 32.47
CA ARG A 333 23.92 -3.12 32.13
C ARG A 333 25.37 -3.19 31.66
N LYS A 334 25.62 -2.93 30.37
CA LYS A 334 26.96 -2.56 29.89
C LYS A 334 27.41 -1.34 30.70
N LYS A 335 28.24 -1.55 31.73
CA LYS A 335 29.01 -0.49 32.36
C LYS A 335 30.07 -0.05 31.34
N GLN A 336 29.70 0.83 30.41
CA GLN A 336 30.70 1.66 29.75
C GLN A 336 31.25 2.59 30.83
N ARG A 337 32.38 2.18 31.42
CA ARG A 337 33.25 3.10 32.12
C ARG A 337 33.74 4.09 31.08
N ILE A 338 33.20 5.29 31.09
CA ILE A 338 33.89 6.46 30.55
C ILE A 338 35.10 6.62 31.46
N CYS A 339 36.24 6.10 31.04
CA CYS A 339 37.53 6.55 31.54
C CYS A 339 37.94 7.70 30.62
N GLU A 340 37.58 8.93 31.03
CA GLU A 340 38.27 10.13 30.58
C GLU A 340 39.71 10.07 31.09
N ASN A 341 40.66 10.16 30.17
CA ASN A 341 42.02 10.63 30.40
C ASN A 341 42.29 11.73 29.37
#